data_AF-A0AAN8DVU9-F1
#
_entry.id   AF-A0AAN8DVU9-F1
#
_cell.length_a   1.000
_cell.length_b   1.000
_cell.length_c   1.000
_cell.angle_alpha   90.00
_cell.angle_beta   90.00
_cell.angle_gamma   90.00
#
_symmetry.space_group_name_H-M   'P 1'
#
loop_
_entity.id
_entity.type
_entity.pdbx_description
1 polymer ?
#
loop_
_entity_poly.entity_id
_entity_poly.type
_entity_poly.pdbx_seq_one_letter_code
_entity_poly.pdbx_strand_id
1 'polypeptide(L)'
;MDTFSTVISNSIQLIVQDIDAACDPALTAMSKMPWQSVEHVGDQSPYVTSIIMHIKQNVPIIRENLASTRKYFTQFCIKFTNSFIPKFINHLFRCKPISMVGAEQLLLDTHSLKTVLLDLPSIGSQVLRKAPASYTKIVVKGMTRAEMILKVVMAPHEPPVVFVDNYIKLLADGNPETFQKILDMKGLKRSEQSSMLELFRQRLPTPPSGADSGPSLFSAPTPEQESSRIRKLEKLIKKRL
;
A
#
# COMPACT_ATOMS: atom_id res chain seq x y z
N MET A 1 14.09 20.16 25.85
CA MET A 1 14.04 20.09 24.38
C MET A 1 13.11 18.98 23.91
N ASP A 2 13.21 17.78 24.48
CA ASP A 2 12.40 16.62 24.05
C ASP A 2 10.89 16.80 24.27
N THR A 3 10.47 17.43 25.38
CA THR A 3 9.05 17.71 25.66
C THR A 3 8.40 18.59 24.58
N PHE A 4 9.10 19.63 24.11
CA PHE A 4 8.59 20.52 23.06
C PHE A 4 8.47 19.81 21.71
N SER A 5 9.47 19.00 21.34
CA SER A 5 9.42 18.19 20.11
C SER A 5 8.26 17.19 20.12
N THR A 6 7.99 16.57 21.28
CA THR A 6 6.85 15.67 21.47
C THR A 6 5.52 16.40 21.32
N VAL A 7 5.35 17.56 21.96
CA VAL A 7 4.12 18.36 21.83
C VAL A 7 3.87 18.75 20.38
N ILE A 8 4.89 19.21 19.65
CA ILE A 8 4.77 19.56 18.23
C ILE A 8 4.35 18.34 17.39
N SER A 9 5.00 17.19 17.60
CA SER A 9 4.65 15.96 16.89
C SER A 9 3.21 15.52 17.15
N ASN A 10 2.73 15.66 18.39
CA ASN A 10 1.35 15.37 18.76
C ASN A 10 0.36 16.34 18.12
N SER A 11 0.64 17.64 18.13
CA SER A 11 -0.20 18.63 17.45
C SER A 11 -0.31 18.38 15.95
N ILE A 12 0.80 18.07 15.29
CA ILE A 12 0.78 17.68 13.87
C ILE A 12 -0.05 16.42 13.66
N GLN A 13 0.05 15.44 14.57
CA GLN A 13 -0.73 14.21 14.49
C GLN A 13 -2.24 14.47 14.64
N LEU A 14 -2.65 15.40 15.51
CA LEU A 14 -4.05 15.80 15.65
C LEU A 14 -4.58 16.47 14.38
N ILE A 15 -3.79 17.37 13.77
CA ILE A 15 -4.15 18.01 12.49
C ILE A 15 -4.30 16.96 11.38
N VAL A 16 -3.42 15.96 11.36
CA VAL A 16 -3.53 14.83 10.41
C VAL A 16 -4.82 14.06 10.62
N GLN A 17 -5.15 13.73 11.87
CA GLN A 17 -6.38 12.99 12.20
C GLN A 17 -7.64 13.74 11.80
N ASP A 18 -7.68 15.06 12.01
CA ASP A 18 -8.83 15.90 11.67
C ASP A 18 -9.13 15.87 10.16
N ILE A 19 -8.13 16.13 9.31
CA ILE A 19 -8.31 16.06 7.84
C ILE A 19 -8.61 14.64 7.38
N ASP A 20 -7.91 13.65 7.94
CA ASP A 20 -8.10 12.26 7.56
C ASP A 20 -9.52 11.77 7.91
N ALA A 21 -10.08 12.21 9.05
CA ALA A 21 -11.46 11.93 9.45
C ALA A 21 -12.48 12.67 8.59
N ALA A 22 -12.19 13.91 8.16
CA ALA A 22 -13.05 14.64 7.24
C ALA A 22 -13.23 13.93 5.88
N CYS A 23 -12.31 13.04 5.51
CA CYS A 23 -12.43 12.22 4.29
C CYS A 23 -13.33 10.98 4.46
N ASP A 24 -13.62 10.54 5.69
CA ASP A 24 -14.33 9.28 5.96
C ASP A 24 -15.75 9.22 5.38
N PRO A 25 -16.58 10.30 5.40
CA PRO A 25 -17.89 10.28 4.77
C PRO A 25 -17.82 10.00 3.27
N ALA A 26 -16.88 10.63 2.57
CA ALA A 26 -16.68 10.45 1.14
C ALA A 26 -16.17 9.03 0.82
N LEU A 27 -15.22 8.51 1.59
CA LEU A 27 -14.73 7.13 1.45
C LEU A 27 -15.83 6.10 1.76
N THR A 28 -16.72 6.40 2.70
CA THR A 28 -17.89 5.56 2.99
C THR A 28 -18.89 5.57 1.83
N ALA A 29 -19.14 6.73 1.23
CA ALA A 29 -19.98 6.85 0.04
C ALA A 29 -19.40 6.06 -1.14
N MET A 30 -18.09 6.16 -1.39
CA MET A 30 -17.37 5.37 -2.39
C MET A 30 -17.61 3.87 -2.21
N SER A 31 -17.45 3.35 -0.99
CA SER A 31 -17.63 1.91 -0.73
C SER A 31 -19.08 1.41 -0.89
N LYS A 32 -20.08 2.31 -0.88
CA LYS A 32 -21.50 1.97 -1.03
C LYS A 32 -22.04 2.20 -2.45
N MET A 33 -21.25 2.80 -3.33
CA MET A 33 -21.67 3.09 -4.70
C MET A 33 -21.88 1.78 -5.48
N PRO A 34 -22.93 1.70 -6.33
CA PRO A 34 -23.24 0.49 -7.08
C PRO A 34 -22.29 0.33 -8.29
N TRP A 35 -21.02 0.02 -8.02
CA TRP A 35 -19.97 -0.09 -9.05
C TRP A 35 -20.25 -1.14 -10.12
N GLN A 36 -21.06 -2.15 -9.80
CA GLN A 36 -21.53 -3.14 -10.77
C GLN A 36 -22.48 -2.57 -11.82
N SER A 37 -23.22 -1.51 -11.48
CA SER A 37 -24.27 -0.89 -12.30
C SER A 37 -23.79 0.37 -13.04
N VAL A 38 -22.49 0.67 -12.99
CA VAL A 38 -21.89 1.76 -13.76
C VAL A 38 -21.82 1.35 -15.24
N GLU A 39 -22.44 2.14 -16.11
CA GLU A 39 -22.55 1.86 -17.55
C GLU A 39 -21.57 2.68 -18.41
N HIS A 40 -21.14 3.84 -17.91
CA HIS A 40 -20.21 4.73 -18.61
C HIS A 40 -19.15 5.29 -17.68
N VAL A 41 -17.95 5.49 -18.22
CA VAL A 41 -16.90 6.29 -17.58
C VAL A 41 -17.17 7.77 -17.87
N GLY A 42 -17.20 8.59 -16.83
CA GLY A 42 -17.38 10.03 -16.92
C GLY A 42 -16.21 10.78 -16.32
N ASP A 43 -16.50 11.96 -15.77
CA ASP A 43 -15.55 12.70 -14.94
C ASP A 43 -15.30 12.00 -13.60
N GLN A 44 -14.43 12.58 -12.77
CA GLN A 44 -14.20 12.07 -11.42
C GLN A 44 -15.50 11.98 -10.60
N SER A 45 -15.62 10.93 -9.80
CA SER A 45 -16.79 10.68 -8.96
C SER A 45 -16.99 11.76 -7.88
N PRO A 46 -18.23 11.98 -7.39
CA PRO A 46 -18.53 12.99 -6.36
C PRO A 46 -17.73 12.84 -5.06
N TYR A 47 -17.39 11.60 -4.67
CA TYR A 47 -16.57 11.37 -3.48
C TYR A 47 -15.14 11.90 -3.65
N VAL A 48 -14.56 11.80 -4.86
CA VAL A 48 -13.25 12.34 -5.19
C VAL A 48 -13.29 13.86 -5.11
N THR A 49 -14.33 14.48 -5.68
CA THR A 49 -14.55 15.92 -5.60
C THR A 49 -14.62 16.40 -4.16
N SER A 50 -15.36 15.68 -3.30
CA SER A 50 -15.49 16.02 -1.88
C SER A 50 -14.15 15.95 -1.14
N ILE A 51 -13.37 14.89 -1.34
CA ILE A 51 -12.04 14.73 -0.74
C ILE A 51 -11.09 15.84 -1.23
N ILE A 52 -11.05 16.10 -2.53
CA ILE A 52 -10.21 17.16 -3.12
C ILE A 52 -10.59 18.53 -2.55
N MET A 53 -11.89 18.81 -2.39
CA MET A 53 -12.37 20.05 -1.81
C MET A 53 -11.90 20.21 -0.36
N HIS A 54 -12.06 19.18 0.49
CA HIS A 54 -11.58 19.21 1.86
C HIS A 54 -10.07 19.44 1.96
N ILE A 55 -9.29 18.78 1.10
CA ILE A 55 -7.84 18.99 1.03
C ILE A 55 -7.53 20.44 0.63
N LYS A 56 -8.13 20.95 -0.45
CA LYS A 56 -7.85 22.29 -0.98
C LYS A 56 -8.29 23.42 -0.05
N GLN A 57 -9.31 23.20 0.78
CA GLN A 57 -9.76 24.17 1.77
C GLN A 57 -8.84 24.22 3.00
N ASN A 58 -8.44 23.07 3.54
CA ASN A 58 -7.73 23.00 4.82
C ASN A 58 -6.21 23.14 4.70
N VAL A 59 -5.60 22.61 3.62
CA VAL A 59 -4.14 22.61 3.48
C VAL A 59 -3.53 24.02 3.44
N PRO A 60 -4.10 25.03 2.75
CA PRO A 60 -3.58 26.39 2.81
C PRO A 60 -3.56 26.97 4.23
N ILE A 61 -4.62 26.74 5.01
CA ILE A 61 -4.74 27.22 6.39
C ILE A 61 -3.65 26.57 7.26
N ILE A 62 -3.46 25.25 7.14
CA ILE A 62 -2.41 24.55 7.89
C ILE A 62 -1.02 25.01 7.48
N ARG A 63 -0.80 25.25 6.19
CA ARG A 63 0.47 25.77 5.69
C ARG A 63 0.80 27.11 6.34
N GLU A 64 -0.16 28.03 6.37
CA GLU A 64 0.02 29.35 6.96
C GLU A 64 0.36 29.26 8.46
N ASN A 65 -0.37 28.42 9.19
CA ASN A 65 -0.14 28.19 10.62
C ASN A 65 1.19 27.45 10.92
N LEU A 66 1.77 26.75 9.95
CA LEU A 66 3.08 26.09 10.05
C LEU A 66 4.19 26.84 9.27
N ALA A 67 3.92 28.05 8.78
CA ALA A 67 4.80 28.77 7.85
C ALA A 67 6.18 29.09 8.44
N SER A 68 6.23 29.35 9.76
CA SER A 68 7.47 29.63 10.48
C SER A 68 8.47 28.48 10.42
N THR A 69 8.01 27.24 10.20
CA THR A 69 8.88 26.07 10.14
C THR A 69 8.43 25.05 9.07
N ARG A 70 9.00 25.18 7.87
CA ARG A 70 8.73 24.31 6.70
C ARG A 70 8.81 22.80 6.99
N LYS A 71 9.70 22.37 7.90
CA LYS A 71 9.88 20.95 8.25
C LYS A 71 8.60 20.34 8.84
N TYR A 72 7.83 21.11 9.61
CA TYR A 72 6.58 20.64 10.23
C TYR A 72 5.45 20.49 9.21
N PHE A 73 5.33 21.42 8.27
CA PHE A 73 4.37 21.27 7.17
C PHE A 73 4.71 20.05 6.28
N THR A 74 6.00 19.82 6.03
CA THR A 74 6.45 18.62 5.29
C THR A 74 6.11 17.34 6.07
N GLN A 75 6.32 17.35 7.39
CA GLN A 75 5.97 16.23 8.28
C GLN A 75 4.46 15.96 8.30
N PHE A 76 3.63 17.01 8.34
CA PHE A 76 2.18 16.92 8.19
C PHE A 76 1.81 16.21 6.88
N CYS A 77 2.33 16.68 5.72
CA CYS A 77 2.03 16.07 4.42
C CYS A 77 2.38 14.57 4.39
N ILE A 78 3.56 14.22 4.89
CA ILE A 78 4.03 12.82 4.95
C ILE A 78 3.10 11.98 5.84
N LYS A 79 2.77 12.47 7.04
CA LYS A 79 1.90 11.75 7.99
C LYS A 79 0.48 11.58 7.44
N PHE A 80 -0.08 12.63 6.85
CA PHE A 80 -1.40 12.58 6.22
C PHE A 80 -1.44 11.52 5.12
N THR A 81 -0.52 11.58 4.15
CA THR A 81 -0.46 10.61 3.05
C THR A 81 -0.24 9.17 3.55
N ASN A 82 0.59 8.97 4.58
CA ASN A 82 0.79 7.66 5.19
C ASN A 82 -0.45 7.12 5.93
N SER A 83 -1.36 8.00 6.39
CA SER A 83 -2.65 7.59 6.98
C SER A 83 -3.70 7.35 5.90
N PHE A 84 -3.84 8.32 4.99
CA PHE A 84 -4.91 8.38 4.00
C PHE A 84 -4.79 7.28 2.94
N ILE A 85 -3.60 7.02 2.39
CA ILE A 85 -3.47 6.03 1.29
C ILE A 85 -3.87 4.61 1.73
N PRO A 86 -3.35 4.07 2.86
CA PRO A 86 -3.81 2.76 3.34
C PRO A 86 -5.31 2.73 3.62
N LYS A 87 -5.87 3.81 4.18
CA LYS A 87 -7.32 3.94 4.41
C LYS A 87 -8.11 3.89 3.10
N PHE A 88 -7.70 4.65 2.09
CA PHE A 88 -8.29 4.64 0.76
C PHE A 88 -8.26 3.24 0.15
N ILE A 89 -7.11 2.54 0.18
CA ILE A 89 -6.98 1.17 -0.32
C ILE A 89 -7.92 0.20 0.44
N ASN A 90 -8.08 0.38 1.76
CA ASN A 90 -9.02 -0.43 2.53
C ASN A 90 -10.48 -0.20 2.12
N HIS A 91 -10.85 1.03 1.78
CA HIS A 91 -12.18 1.35 1.22
C HIS A 91 -12.35 0.86 -0.22
N LEU A 92 -11.27 0.86 -1.01
CA LEU A 92 -11.26 0.31 -2.36
C LEU A 92 -11.59 -1.19 -2.35
N PHE A 93 -11.01 -1.96 -1.44
CA PHE A 93 -11.34 -3.39 -1.28
C PHE A 93 -12.79 -3.67 -0.86
N ARG A 94 -13.52 -2.65 -0.38
CA ARG A 94 -14.95 -2.75 -0.03
C ARG A 94 -15.86 -2.45 -1.22
N CYS A 95 -15.32 -1.88 -2.30
CA CYS A 95 -16.06 -1.67 -3.54
C CYS A 95 -16.18 -3.05 -4.22
N LYS A 96 -17.28 -3.77 -3.96
CA LYS A 96 -17.50 -5.10 -4.52
C LYS A 96 -18.98 -5.47 -4.60
N PRO A 97 -19.44 -6.15 -5.67
CA PRO A 97 -18.69 -6.45 -6.89
C PRO A 97 -18.55 -5.21 -7.81
N ILE A 98 -17.59 -5.25 -8.74
CA ILE A 98 -17.28 -4.16 -9.68
C ILE A 98 -17.37 -4.69 -11.12
N SER A 99 -18.07 -3.96 -12.00
CA SER A 99 -18.06 -4.23 -13.44
C SER A 99 -16.76 -3.75 -14.11
N MET A 100 -16.55 -4.09 -15.38
CA MET A 100 -15.40 -3.57 -16.14
C MET A 100 -15.41 -2.03 -16.18
N VAL A 101 -16.56 -1.43 -16.50
CA VAL A 101 -16.72 0.03 -16.58
C VAL A 101 -16.60 0.69 -15.20
N GLY A 102 -17.15 0.06 -14.15
CA GLY A 102 -16.98 0.54 -12.78
C GLY A 102 -15.51 0.55 -12.34
N ALA A 103 -14.72 -0.45 -12.76
CA ALA A 103 -13.29 -0.50 -12.47
C ALA A 103 -12.51 0.57 -13.24
N GLU A 104 -12.89 0.89 -14.48
CA GLU A 104 -12.33 2.00 -15.25
C GLU A 104 -12.60 3.36 -14.58
N GLN A 105 -13.83 3.59 -14.12
CA GLN A 105 -14.17 4.79 -13.37
C GLN A 105 -13.37 4.90 -12.06
N LEU A 106 -13.27 3.81 -11.28
CA LEU A 106 -12.45 3.78 -10.07
C LEU A 106 -10.96 4.04 -10.35
N LEU A 107 -10.46 3.61 -11.51
CA LEU A 107 -9.07 3.85 -11.91
C LEU A 107 -8.82 5.32 -12.22
N LEU A 108 -9.76 5.97 -12.92
CA LEU A 108 -9.76 7.41 -13.13
C LEU A 108 -9.80 8.17 -11.81
N ASP A 109 -10.72 7.80 -10.93
CA ASP A 109 -10.87 8.40 -9.60
C ASP A 109 -9.60 8.27 -8.76
N THR A 110 -8.98 7.09 -8.79
CA THR A 110 -7.70 6.81 -8.11
C THR A 110 -6.59 7.70 -8.66
N HIS A 111 -6.55 7.92 -9.97
CA HIS A 111 -5.58 8.80 -10.60
C HIS A 111 -5.79 10.27 -10.20
N SER A 112 -7.03 10.75 -10.16
CA SER A 112 -7.36 12.09 -9.68
C SER A 112 -6.91 12.32 -8.23
N LEU A 113 -7.14 11.34 -7.35
CA LEU A 113 -6.64 11.37 -5.97
C LEU A 113 -5.11 11.35 -5.91
N LYS A 114 -4.43 10.57 -6.76
CA LYS A 114 -2.97 10.54 -6.83
C LYS A 114 -2.41 11.91 -7.21
N THR A 115 -3.02 12.59 -8.17
CA THR A 115 -2.60 13.92 -8.63
C THR A 115 -2.72 14.95 -7.52
N VAL A 116 -3.86 15.05 -6.83
CA VAL A 116 -4.00 16.01 -5.71
C VAL A 116 -3.03 15.70 -4.57
N LEU A 117 -2.75 14.42 -4.29
CA LEU A 117 -1.79 14.03 -3.26
C LEU A 117 -0.36 14.39 -3.66
N LEU A 118 0.03 14.27 -4.93
CA LEU A 118 1.34 14.72 -5.40
C LEU A 118 1.51 16.23 -5.24
N ASP A 119 0.45 16.99 -5.46
CA ASP A 119 0.43 18.45 -5.35
C ASP A 119 0.25 18.96 -3.92
N LEU A 120 -0.14 18.11 -2.97
CA LEU A 120 -0.42 18.45 -1.57
C LEU A 120 0.64 19.40 -0.95
N PRO A 121 1.97 19.16 -1.10
CA PRO A 121 2.98 20.02 -0.50
C PRO A 121 3.10 21.40 -1.15
N SER A 122 2.42 21.62 -2.27
CA SER A 122 2.40 22.86 -3.05
C SER A 122 1.07 23.61 -2.97
N ILE A 123 -0.01 22.98 -2.52
CA ILE A 123 -1.33 23.62 -2.36
C ILE A 123 -1.24 24.85 -1.44
N GLY A 124 -1.65 26.02 -1.93
CA GLY A 124 -1.58 27.29 -1.19
C GLY A 124 -0.16 27.87 -1.03
N SER A 125 0.84 27.33 -1.75
CA SER A 125 2.20 27.89 -1.75
C SER A 125 2.28 29.11 -2.66
N GLN A 126 2.76 30.24 -2.14
CA GLN A 126 3.06 31.45 -2.93
C GLN A 126 4.29 31.27 -3.85
N VAL A 127 5.12 30.26 -3.59
CA VAL A 127 6.30 29.96 -4.40
C VAL A 127 6.09 28.62 -5.09
N LEU A 128 6.23 28.60 -6.42
CA LEU A 128 6.28 27.38 -7.21
C LEU A 128 7.54 26.58 -6.84
N ARG A 129 7.36 25.55 -6.03
CA ARG A 129 8.41 24.59 -5.67
C ARG A 129 7.90 23.19 -5.88
N LYS A 130 8.79 22.32 -6.34
CA LYS A 130 8.51 20.88 -6.44
C LYS A 130 8.45 20.27 -5.04
N ALA A 131 7.54 19.32 -4.87
CA ALA A 131 7.47 18.52 -3.65
C ALA A 131 8.78 17.75 -3.42
N PRO A 132 9.17 17.49 -2.16
CA PRO A 132 10.36 16.69 -1.85
C PRO A 132 10.28 15.29 -2.50
N ALA A 133 11.40 14.80 -3.05
CA ALA A 133 11.44 13.48 -3.69
C ALA A 133 11.07 12.33 -2.73
N SER A 134 11.40 12.45 -1.45
CA SER A 134 11.00 11.50 -0.41
C SER A 134 9.48 11.44 -0.24
N TYR A 135 8.81 12.58 -0.33
CA TYR A 135 7.35 12.67 -0.27
C TYR A 135 6.71 12.06 -1.52
N THR A 136 7.14 12.48 -2.71
CA THR A 136 6.55 11.99 -3.97
C THR A 136 6.71 10.48 -4.11
N LYS A 137 7.84 9.91 -3.66
CA LYS A 137 8.05 8.45 -3.62
C LYS A 137 6.99 7.71 -2.79
N ILE A 138 6.55 8.28 -1.66
CA ILE A 138 5.50 7.69 -0.82
C ILE A 138 4.17 7.66 -1.58
N VAL A 139 3.76 8.82 -2.13
CA VAL A 139 2.50 8.95 -2.88
C VAL A 139 2.50 8.02 -4.09
N VAL A 140 3.57 8.04 -4.90
CA VAL A 140 3.69 7.22 -6.10
C VAL A 140 3.64 5.75 -5.74
N LYS A 141 4.38 5.28 -4.73
CA LYS A 141 4.37 3.88 -4.33
C LYS A 141 2.97 3.44 -3.88
N GLY A 142 2.35 4.22 -3.01
CA GLY A 142 1.05 3.89 -2.43
C GLY A 142 -0.09 3.92 -3.44
N MET A 143 -0.23 5.00 -4.21
CA MET A 143 -1.31 5.14 -5.18
C MET A 143 -1.11 4.26 -6.41
N THR A 144 0.12 3.99 -6.84
CA THR A 144 0.37 3.00 -7.91
C THR A 144 -0.09 1.62 -7.47
N ARG A 145 0.06 1.24 -6.19
CA ARG A 145 -0.52 -0.03 -5.69
C ARG A 145 -2.05 -0.06 -5.86
N ALA A 146 -2.74 1.04 -5.55
CA ALA A 146 -4.19 1.14 -5.76
C ALA A 146 -4.58 1.00 -7.25
N GLU A 147 -3.84 1.68 -8.15
CA GLU A 147 -4.03 1.56 -9.60
C GLU A 147 -3.80 0.11 -10.08
N MET A 148 -2.78 -0.59 -9.55
CA MET A 148 -2.48 -1.97 -9.93
C MET A 148 -3.54 -2.96 -9.44
N ILE A 149 -4.12 -2.76 -8.25
CA ILE A 149 -5.27 -3.54 -7.76
C ILE A 149 -6.41 -3.47 -8.79
N LEU A 150 -6.78 -2.27 -9.23
CA LEU A 150 -7.85 -2.06 -10.20
C LEU A 150 -7.53 -2.67 -11.57
N LYS A 151 -6.28 -2.55 -12.03
CA LYS A 151 -5.84 -3.19 -13.29
C LYS A 151 -5.97 -4.72 -13.23
N VAL A 152 -5.69 -5.35 -12.09
CA VAL A 152 -5.92 -6.79 -11.92
C VAL A 152 -7.43 -7.08 -11.93
N VAL A 153 -8.25 -6.29 -11.23
CA VAL A 153 -9.72 -6.47 -11.27
C VAL A 153 -10.28 -6.38 -12.68
N MET A 154 -9.72 -5.52 -13.53
CA MET A 154 -10.12 -5.38 -14.94
C MET A 154 -9.63 -6.53 -15.82
N ALA A 155 -8.51 -7.17 -15.48
CA ALA A 155 -7.93 -8.22 -16.31
C ALA A 155 -8.88 -9.42 -16.49
N PRO A 156 -8.93 -10.07 -17.67
CA PRO A 156 -9.65 -11.32 -17.86
C PRO A 156 -9.18 -12.39 -16.85
N HIS A 157 -10.13 -13.14 -16.29
CA HIS A 157 -9.83 -14.19 -15.31
C HIS A 157 -9.73 -15.60 -15.92
N GLU A 158 -10.05 -15.72 -17.21
CA GLU A 158 -9.89 -16.95 -18.00
C GLU A 158 -8.75 -16.75 -19.02
N PRO A 159 -7.76 -17.66 -19.09
CA PRO A 159 -7.58 -18.84 -18.24
C PRO A 159 -7.02 -18.48 -16.83
N PRO A 160 -7.36 -19.24 -15.76
CA PRO A 160 -7.01 -18.89 -14.37
C PRO A 160 -5.51 -18.77 -14.11
N VAL A 161 -4.70 -19.58 -14.79
CA VAL A 161 -3.23 -19.56 -14.70
C VAL A 161 -2.66 -18.20 -15.09
N VAL A 162 -3.12 -17.65 -16.22
CA VAL A 162 -2.66 -16.36 -16.71
C VAL A 162 -3.10 -15.23 -15.78
N PHE A 163 -4.31 -15.33 -15.22
CA PHE A 163 -4.80 -14.36 -14.25
C PHE A 163 -3.97 -14.34 -12.96
N VAL A 164 -3.66 -15.51 -12.39
CA VAL A 164 -2.80 -15.65 -11.20
C VAL A 164 -1.40 -15.11 -11.48
N ASP A 165 -0.80 -15.44 -12.62
CA ASP A 165 0.53 -14.94 -13.01
C ASP A 165 0.54 -13.42 -13.18
N ASN A 166 -0.52 -12.85 -13.77
CA ASN A 166 -0.68 -11.41 -13.88
C ASN A 166 -0.80 -10.74 -12.51
N TYR A 167 -1.57 -11.31 -11.57
CA TYR A 167 -1.64 -10.80 -10.20
C TYR A 167 -0.26 -10.79 -9.53
N ILE A 168 0.47 -11.92 -9.56
CA ILE A 168 1.80 -12.05 -8.96
C ILE A 168 2.75 -11.00 -9.53
N LYS A 169 2.77 -10.84 -10.85
CA LYS A 169 3.64 -9.89 -11.54
C LYS A 169 3.31 -8.44 -11.20
N LEU A 170 2.02 -8.08 -11.13
CA LEU A 170 1.59 -6.69 -10.97
C LEU A 170 1.67 -6.20 -9.52
N LEU A 171 1.31 -7.03 -8.54
CA LEU A 171 1.29 -6.63 -7.13
C LEU A 171 2.49 -7.08 -6.31
N ALA A 172 3.14 -8.18 -6.70
CA ALA A 172 4.39 -8.68 -6.11
C ALA A 172 4.43 -8.67 -4.57
N ASP A 173 3.29 -8.92 -3.91
CA ASP A 173 3.17 -8.88 -2.45
C ASP A 173 3.10 -10.27 -1.82
N GLY A 174 2.91 -11.32 -2.62
CA GLY A 174 2.81 -12.70 -2.17
C GLY A 174 1.69 -12.93 -1.15
N ASN A 175 0.71 -12.04 -1.06
CA ASN A 175 -0.27 -12.02 0.02
C ASN A 175 -1.60 -12.66 -0.41
N PRO A 176 -1.98 -13.84 0.12
CA PRO A 176 -3.20 -14.52 -0.28
C PRO A 176 -4.48 -13.78 0.15
N GLU A 177 -4.45 -13.01 1.23
CA GLU A 177 -5.61 -12.23 1.68
C GLU A 177 -5.93 -11.09 0.70
N THR A 178 -4.91 -10.50 0.09
CA THR A 178 -5.04 -9.45 -0.92
C THR A 178 -5.58 -10.04 -2.21
N PHE A 179 -5.09 -11.21 -2.61
CA PHE A 179 -5.61 -11.92 -3.77
C PHE A 179 -7.09 -12.26 -3.59
N GLN A 180 -7.47 -12.82 -2.43
CA GLN A 180 -8.88 -13.09 -2.10
C GLN A 180 -9.76 -11.83 -2.20
N LYS A 181 -9.30 -10.68 -1.69
CA LYS A 181 -10.04 -9.41 -1.81
C LYS A 181 -10.23 -8.97 -3.26
N ILE A 182 -9.27 -9.21 -4.15
CA ILE A 182 -9.40 -8.90 -5.59
C ILE A 182 -10.40 -9.82 -6.28
N LEU A 183 -10.37 -11.12 -5.96
CA LEU A 183 -11.36 -12.07 -6.49
C LEU A 183 -12.79 -11.70 -6.06
N ASP A 184 -12.94 -11.24 -4.81
CA ASP A 184 -14.18 -10.69 -4.27
C ASP A 184 -14.62 -9.41 -5.01
N MET A 185 -13.70 -8.48 -5.26
CA MET A 185 -13.98 -7.25 -6.03
C MET A 185 -14.48 -7.58 -7.44
N LYS A 186 -13.89 -8.59 -8.08
CA LYS A 186 -14.30 -9.06 -9.40
C LYS A 186 -15.64 -9.81 -9.40
N GLY A 187 -16.10 -10.28 -8.24
CA GLY A 187 -17.39 -10.96 -8.09
C GLY A 187 -17.40 -12.43 -8.53
N LEU A 188 -16.25 -13.12 -8.50
CA LEU A 188 -16.15 -14.53 -8.89
C LEU A 188 -16.86 -15.47 -7.92
N LYS A 189 -17.34 -16.63 -8.39
CA LYS A 189 -18.02 -17.62 -7.54
C LYS A 189 -17.01 -18.27 -6.59
N ARG A 190 -17.47 -18.64 -5.39
CA ARG A 190 -16.64 -19.27 -4.35
C ARG A 190 -15.83 -20.49 -4.85
N SER A 191 -16.38 -21.28 -5.75
CA SER A 191 -15.68 -22.43 -6.35
C SER A 191 -14.49 -21.99 -7.21
N GLU A 192 -14.67 -20.97 -8.05
CA GLU A 192 -13.62 -20.41 -8.91
C GLU A 192 -12.53 -19.73 -8.06
N GLN A 193 -12.94 -18.99 -7.04
CA GLN A 193 -12.02 -18.36 -6.10
C GLN A 193 -11.13 -19.39 -5.39
N SER A 194 -11.72 -20.51 -4.94
CA SER A 194 -10.99 -21.57 -4.24
C SER A 194 -9.90 -22.19 -5.12
N SER A 195 -10.23 -22.46 -6.39
CA SER A 195 -9.27 -22.98 -7.38
C SER A 195 -8.15 -21.99 -7.68
N MET A 196 -8.47 -20.70 -7.88
CA MET A 196 -7.46 -19.68 -8.13
C MET A 196 -6.53 -19.46 -6.94
N LEU A 197 -7.05 -19.51 -5.72
CA LEU A 197 -6.24 -19.42 -4.50
C LEU A 197 -5.27 -20.58 -4.36
N GLU A 198 -5.70 -21.80 -4.68
CA GLU A 198 -4.82 -22.96 -4.69
C GLU A 198 -3.69 -22.79 -5.71
N LEU A 199 -4.04 -22.36 -6.93
CA LEU A 199 -3.07 -22.09 -7.98
C LEU A 199 -2.08 -20.99 -7.59
N PHE A 200 -2.56 -19.93 -6.94
CA PHE A 200 -1.71 -18.87 -6.40
C PHE A 200 -0.72 -19.43 -5.37
N ARG A 201 -1.15 -20.28 -4.43
CA ARG A 201 -0.27 -20.92 -3.44
C ARG A 201 0.80 -21.81 -4.10
N GLN A 202 0.46 -22.53 -5.16
CA GLN A 202 1.41 -23.36 -5.90
C GLN A 202 2.46 -22.53 -6.67
N ARG A 203 2.13 -21.29 -7.04
CA ARG A 203 3.02 -20.38 -7.77
C ARG A 203 3.93 -19.55 -6.86
N LEU A 204 3.58 -19.41 -5.58
CA LEU A 204 4.49 -18.79 -4.62
C LEU A 204 5.71 -19.68 -4.40
N PRO A 205 6.92 -19.12 -4.28
CA PRO A 205 8.09 -19.89 -3.89
C PRO A 205 7.78 -20.62 -2.58
N THR A 206 7.83 -21.95 -2.58
CA THR A 206 7.84 -22.70 -1.34
C THR A 206 9.00 -22.17 -0.49
N PRO A 207 8.79 -21.72 0.75
CA PRO A 207 9.91 -21.53 1.65
C PRO A 207 10.71 -22.85 1.65
N PRO A 208 12.05 -22.81 1.69
CA PRO A 208 12.83 -24.04 1.69
C PRO A 208 12.31 -24.88 2.86
N SER A 209 11.67 -26.00 2.53
CA SER A 209 11.31 -27.01 3.52
C SER A 209 12.60 -27.34 4.24
N GLY A 210 12.67 -26.97 5.52
CA GLY A 210 13.68 -27.51 6.41
C GLY A 210 13.66 -29.02 6.24
N ALA A 211 14.84 -29.57 5.97
CA ALA A 211 15.05 -31.00 5.85
C ALA A 211 14.35 -31.76 6.98
N ASP A 212 13.64 -32.82 6.59
CA ASP A 212 13.26 -33.98 7.40
C ASP A 212 13.14 -33.77 8.92
N SER A 213 11.93 -33.43 9.36
CA SER A 213 11.49 -33.80 10.70
C SER A 213 11.14 -35.30 10.74
N GLY A 214 12.17 -36.15 10.67
CA GLY A 214 12.16 -37.45 11.31
C GLY A 214 12.66 -37.31 12.76
N PRO A 215 12.21 -38.13 13.72
CA PRO A 215 12.61 -37.98 15.12
C PRO A 215 14.05 -38.48 15.29
N SER A 216 15.04 -37.60 15.06
CA SER A 216 16.44 -37.89 15.33
C SER A 216 16.79 -37.48 16.76
N LEU A 217 17.02 -38.49 17.59
CA LEU A 217 17.67 -38.38 18.89
C LEU A 217 18.99 -37.60 18.77
N PHE A 218 19.20 -36.69 19.72
CA PHE A 218 20.44 -35.93 19.91
C PHE A 218 21.68 -36.83 19.83
N SER A 219 22.49 -36.68 18.79
CA SER A 219 23.87 -37.14 18.78
C SER A 219 24.80 -35.95 18.99
N ALA A 220 25.55 -35.99 20.10
CA ALA A 220 26.59 -35.02 20.40
C ALA A 220 27.73 -35.13 19.36
N PRO A 221 28.37 -34.02 18.98
CA PRO A 221 29.46 -34.05 18.00
C PRO A 221 30.67 -34.82 18.55
N THR A 222 31.26 -35.65 17.70
CA THR A 222 32.44 -36.46 18.02
C THR A 222 33.73 -35.62 18.08
N PRO A 223 34.70 -35.99 18.92
CA PRO A 223 35.93 -35.22 19.20
C PRO A 223 36.82 -34.94 17.96
N GLU A 224 36.66 -35.70 16.86
CA GLU A 224 37.40 -35.46 15.62
C GLU A 224 36.99 -34.14 14.93
N GLN A 225 35.71 -33.76 14.98
CA GLN A 225 35.23 -32.52 14.36
C GLN A 225 35.73 -31.27 15.10
N GLU A 226 35.94 -31.36 16.41
CA GLU A 226 36.44 -30.25 17.23
C GLU A 226 37.94 -29.99 16.97
N SER A 227 38.73 -31.06 16.83
CA SER A 227 40.16 -30.97 16.47
C SER A 227 40.40 -30.27 15.12
N SER A 228 39.51 -30.48 14.16
CA SER A 228 39.55 -29.88 12.82
C SER A 228 39.25 -28.38 12.85
N ARG A 229 38.33 -27.95 13.73
CA ARG A 229 37.98 -26.54 13.91
C ARG A 229 39.09 -25.75 14.59
N ILE A 230 39.72 -26.33 15.62
CA ILE A 230 40.84 -25.71 16.34
C ILE A 230 42.04 -25.52 15.41
N ARG A 231 42.41 -26.54 14.62
CA ARG A 231 43.50 -26.43 13.62
C ARG A 231 43.23 -25.39 12.53
N LYS A 232 41.98 -25.18 12.12
CA LYS A 232 41.61 -24.11 11.17
C LYS A 232 41.76 -22.72 11.78
N LEU A 233 41.45 -22.56 13.06
CA LEU A 233 41.58 -21.29 13.78
C LEU A 233 43.05 -20.90 13.97
N GLU A 234 43.91 -21.84 14.33
CA GLU A 234 45.36 -21.60 14.48
C GLU A 234 46.04 -21.18 13.15
N LYS A 235 45.62 -21.77 12.03
CA LYS A 235 46.10 -21.38 10.69
C LYS A 235 45.69 -19.96 10.30
N LEU A 236 44.53 -19.48 10.76
CA LEU A 236 44.05 -18.12 10.47
C LEU A 236 44.80 -17.06 11.29
N ILE A 237 45.17 -17.40 12.53
CA ILE A 237 45.92 -16.49 13.42
C ILE A 237 47.37 -16.33 12.93
N LYS A 238 48.04 -17.44 12.53
CA LYS A 238 49.41 -17.37 11.97
C LYS A 238 49.52 -16.63 10.64
N LYS A 239 48.41 -16.40 9.93
CA LYS A 239 48.39 -15.70 8.64
C LYS A 239 48.21 -14.18 8.79
N ARG A 240 48.01 -13.68 10.01
CA ARG A 240 47.78 -12.26 10.34
C ARG A 240 48.90 -11.65 11.21
N LEU A 241 50.00 -12.37 11.42
CA LEU A 241 51.23 -11.89 12.04
C LEU A 241 52.37 -11.96 11.01
#